data_AF-A0A0J9XCA8-F1
#
_entry.id   AF-A0A0J9XCA8-F1
#
_cell.length_a   1.000
_cell.length_b   1.000
_cell.length_c   1.000
_cell.angle_alpha   90.00
_cell.angle_beta   90.00
_cell.angle_gamma   90.00
#
_symmetry.space_group_name_H-M   'P 1'
#
loop_
_entity.id
_entity.type
_entity.pdbx_description
1 polymer ?
#
loop_
_entity_poly.entity_id
_entity_poly.type
_entity_poly.pdbx_seq_one_letter_code
_entity_poly.pdbx_strand_id
1 'polypeptide(L)'
;MSESATDSRKKRSFKKFSYRGVDLADLLKLDTQEFSKIVHARARRRFTRGLNSKPMGLIKKLRAAKEAAAPNEKPAPVKTHLRNMIIVPEMIGSVLGVYNGKAFNQVEIKPEMVGHYLGEFAITYTPTRHGRPGIGGTNTARFIPLK
;
A
#
# COMPACT_ATOMS: atom_id res chain seq x y z
N MET A 1 -50.83 22.03 -15.62
CA MET A 1 -50.36 20.80 -14.95
C MET A 1 -49.31 20.21 -15.87
N SER A 2 -48.05 19.95 -15.55
CA SER A 2 -47.22 20.07 -14.35
C SER A 2 -45.78 19.94 -14.87
N GLU A 3 -44.91 20.91 -14.60
CA GLU A 3 -43.49 20.82 -14.93
C GLU A 3 -42.86 19.65 -14.16
N SER A 4 -42.35 18.65 -14.86
CA SER A 4 -41.57 17.58 -14.26
C SER A 4 -40.17 18.10 -13.93
N ALA A 5 -39.96 18.42 -12.66
CA ALA A 5 -38.66 18.74 -12.09
C ALA A 5 -37.64 17.63 -12.40
N THR A 6 -36.66 17.92 -13.23
CA THR A 6 -35.49 17.07 -13.41
C THR A 6 -34.59 17.24 -12.18
N ASP A 7 -34.65 16.24 -11.31
CA ASP A 7 -33.81 16.09 -10.11
C ASP A 7 -32.33 16.17 -10.48
N SER A 8 -31.73 17.36 -10.32
CA SER A 8 -30.30 17.58 -10.46
C SER A 8 -29.58 16.99 -9.24
N ARG A 9 -29.50 15.65 -9.20
CA ARG A 9 -28.61 14.95 -8.27
C ARG A 9 -27.23 15.56 -8.42
N LYS A 10 -26.79 16.34 -7.41
CA LYS A 10 -25.42 16.85 -7.32
C LYS A 10 -24.48 15.68 -7.64
N LYS A 11 -23.82 15.71 -8.81
CA LYS A 11 -22.79 14.73 -9.15
C LYS A 11 -21.82 14.74 -7.98
N ARG A 12 -21.73 13.63 -7.24
CA ARG A 12 -20.81 13.51 -6.10
C ARG A 12 -19.44 13.96 -6.62
N SER A 13 -18.89 15.04 -6.07
CA SER A 13 -17.54 15.46 -6.45
C SER A 13 -16.62 14.29 -6.09
N PHE A 14 -16.05 13.61 -7.08
CA PHE A 14 -15.02 12.63 -6.82
C PHE A 14 -13.95 13.31 -5.98
N LYS A 15 -13.65 12.78 -4.80
CA LYS A 15 -12.59 13.32 -3.94
C LYS A 15 -11.29 13.23 -4.75
N LYS A 16 -10.80 14.39 -5.20
CA LYS A 16 -9.45 14.49 -5.77
C LYS A 16 -8.48 14.22 -4.63
N PHE A 17 -7.58 13.26 -4.83
CA PHE A 17 -6.53 13.00 -3.87
C PHE A 17 -5.44 14.05 -4.02
N SER A 18 -5.10 14.70 -2.91
CA SER A 18 -3.96 15.61 -2.80
C SER A 18 -3.07 15.15 -1.66
N TYR A 19 -1.76 15.07 -1.88
CA TYR A 19 -0.78 14.78 -0.85
C TYR A 19 -0.11 16.07 -0.40
N ARG A 20 -0.37 16.51 0.84
CA ARG A 20 0.24 17.72 1.44
C ARG A 20 0.12 18.97 0.55
N GLY A 21 -1.04 19.15 -0.08
CA GLY A 21 -1.31 20.30 -0.96
C GLY A 21 -0.88 20.12 -2.42
N VAL A 22 -0.30 18.97 -2.78
CA VAL A 22 0.05 18.62 -4.17
C VAL A 22 -0.98 17.65 -4.74
N ASP A 23 -1.55 17.98 -5.89
CA ASP A 23 -2.50 17.14 -6.60
C ASP A 23 -1.82 15.87 -7.16
N LEU A 24 -2.60 14.80 -7.32
CA LEU A 24 -2.09 13.51 -7.81
C LEU A 24 -1.36 13.62 -9.17
N ALA A 25 -1.88 14.42 -10.09
CA ALA A 25 -1.29 14.58 -11.42
C ALA A 25 0.10 15.22 -11.36
N ASP A 26 0.32 16.13 -10.43
CA ASP A 26 1.61 16.81 -10.25
C ASP A 26 2.54 15.97 -9.38
N LEU A 27 2.00 15.25 -8.40
CA LEU A 27 2.73 14.30 -7.56
C LEU A 27 3.44 13.20 -8.38
N LEU A 28 2.84 12.76 -9.49
CA LEU A 28 3.42 11.76 -10.39
C LEU A 28 4.56 12.32 -11.27
N LYS A 29 4.63 13.63 -11.46
CA LYS A 29 5.67 14.30 -12.26
C LYS A 29 6.88 14.70 -11.41
N LEU A 30 6.72 14.76 -10.08
CA LEU A 30 7.80 15.16 -9.17
C LEU A 30 8.96 14.18 -9.19
N ASP A 31 10.17 14.73 -9.18
CA ASP A 31 11.37 13.94 -8.93
C ASP A 31 11.45 13.48 -7.46
N THR A 32 12.23 12.43 -7.21
CA THR A 32 12.46 11.89 -5.87
C THR A 32 13.06 12.93 -4.93
N GLN A 33 13.91 13.85 -5.43
CA GLN A 33 14.51 14.91 -4.61
C GLN A 33 13.50 15.97 -4.17
N GLU A 34 12.53 16.30 -5.03
CA GLU A 34 11.47 17.25 -4.72
C GLU A 34 10.44 16.62 -3.78
N PHE A 35 10.08 15.36 -4.04
CA PHE A 35 9.21 14.57 -3.18
C PHE A 35 9.74 14.45 -1.74
N SER A 36 11.07 14.27 -1.59
CA SER A 36 11.78 14.23 -0.30
C SER A 36 11.49 15.45 0.60
N LYS A 37 11.31 16.64 0.02
CA LYS A 37 11.05 17.88 0.77
C LYS A 37 9.65 17.88 1.38
N ILE A 38 8.69 17.27 0.71
CA ILE A 38 7.27 17.28 1.06
C ILE A 38 6.95 16.21 2.12
N VAL A 39 7.60 15.04 2.06
CA VAL A 39 7.36 13.93 2.98
C VAL A 39 7.78 14.23 4.43
N HIS A 40 7.32 13.36 5.34
CA HIS A 40 7.65 13.42 6.77
C HIS A 40 9.16 13.24 7.05
N ALA A 41 9.62 13.69 8.22
CA ALA A 41 11.04 13.75 8.59
C ALA A 41 11.78 12.40 8.44
N ARG A 42 11.18 11.30 8.89
CA ARG A 42 11.78 9.94 8.76
C ARG A 42 11.97 9.52 7.30
N ALA A 43 11.03 9.82 6.41
CA ALA A 43 11.14 9.50 4.99
C ALA A 43 12.22 10.36 4.33
N ARG A 44 12.22 11.67 4.61
CA ARG A 44 13.27 12.61 4.17
C ARG A 44 14.67 12.14 4.59
N ARG A 45 14.86 11.79 5.86
CA ARG A 45 16.14 11.26 6.39
C ARG A 45 16.60 10.00 5.65
N ARG A 46 15.67 9.19 5.16
CA ARG A 46 16.02 7.99 4.41
C ARG A 46 16.45 8.32 2.98
N PHE A 47 15.77 9.24 2.32
CA PHE A 47 16.18 9.72 0.99
C PHE A 47 17.54 10.43 1.05
N THR A 48 17.79 11.26 2.07
CA THR A 48 19.09 11.95 2.22
C THR A 48 20.24 11.00 2.52
N ARG A 49 19.98 9.89 3.21
CA ARG A 49 20.96 8.81 3.41
C ARG A 49 21.20 7.97 2.15
N GLY A 50 20.39 8.12 1.12
CA GLY A 50 20.45 7.36 -0.11
C GLY A 50 19.66 6.04 -0.06
N LEU A 51 19.21 5.63 -1.25
CA LEU A 51 18.59 4.32 -1.46
C LEU A 51 19.64 3.34 -1.98
N ASN A 52 19.81 2.21 -1.29
CA ASN A 52 20.69 1.13 -1.74
C ASN A 52 20.19 0.53 -3.06
N SER A 53 21.04 -0.27 -3.73
CA SER A 53 20.72 -0.95 -5.00
C SER A 53 19.42 -1.78 -4.95
N LYS A 54 19.12 -2.41 -3.81
CA LYS A 54 17.92 -3.25 -3.62
C LYS A 54 16.60 -2.47 -3.84
N PRO A 55 16.34 -1.34 -3.16
CA PRO A 55 15.24 -0.42 -3.48
C PRO A 55 15.10 -0.05 -4.96
N MET A 56 16.21 0.29 -5.62
CA MET A 56 16.20 0.69 -7.04
C MET A 56 15.83 -0.49 -7.95
N GLY A 57 16.34 -1.69 -7.64
CA GLY A 57 15.96 -2.92 -8.33
C GLY A 57 14.46 -3.26 -8.19
N LEU A 58 13.85 -2.95 -7.05
CA LEU A 58 12.40 -3.11 -6.88
C LEU A 58 11.63 -2.13 -7.78
N ILE A 59 12.01 -0.85 -7.81
CA ILE A 59 11.38 0.17 -8.67
C ILE A 59 11.45 -0.27 -10.14
N LYS A 60 12.63 -0.73 -10.61
CA LYS A 60 12.80 -1.21 -11.98
C LYS A 60 11.86 -2.37 -12.31
N LYS A 61 11.68 -3.33 -11.39
CA LYS A 61 10.74 -4.46 -11.57
C LYS A 61 9.28 -4.00 -11.62
N LEU A 62 8.91 -3.02 -10.79
CA LEU A 62 7.56 -2.46 -10.78
C LEU A 62 7.25 -1.68 -12.05
N ARG A 63 8.23 -0.93 -12.58
CA ARG A 63 8.11 -0.25 -13.87
C ARG A 63 7.84 -1.23 -15.00
N ALA A 64 8.66 -2.27 -15.11
CA ALA A 64 8.48 -3.32 -16.11
C ALA A 64 7.13 -4.04 -15.98
N ALA A 65 6.69 -4.33 -14.76
CA ALA A 65 5.39 -4.97 -14.52
C ALA A 65 4.20 -4.07 -14.89
N LYS A 66 4.34 -2.76 -14.73
CA LYS A 66 3.32 -1.76 -15.10
C LYS A 66 3.24 -1.57 -16.62
N GLU A 67 4.39 -1.56 -17.30
CA GLU A 67 4.47 -1.46 -18.76
C GLU A 67 3.95 -2.73 -19.46
N ALA A 68 4.16 -3.91 -18.86
CA ALA A 68 3.69 -5.19 -19.42
C ALA A 68 2.18 -5.43 -19.23
N ALA A 69 1.50 -4.63 -18.41
CA ALA A 69 0.07 -4.79 -18.14
C ALA A 69 -0.78 -4.21 -19.29
N ALA A 70 -1.84 -4.92 -19.66
CA ALA A 70 -2.82 -4.40 -20.60
C ALA A 70 -3.55 -3.17 -20.01
N PRO A 71 -4.03 -2.24 -20.86
CA PRO A 71 -4.80 -1.09 -20.38
C PRO A 71 -6.03 -1.57 -19.60
N ASN A 72 -6.21 -1.03 -18.40
CA ASN A 72 -7.26 -1.39 -17.40
C ASN A 72 -7.08 -2.71 -16.64
N GLU A 73 -6.00 -3.45 -16.86
CA GLU A 73 -5.68 -4.63 -16.05
C GLU A 73 -4.69 -4.32 -14.93
N LYS A 74 -4.79 -5.08 -13.84
CA LYS A 74 -3.86 -4.94 -12.73
C LYS A 74 -2.52 -5.57 -13.11
N PRO A 75 -1.38 -4.89 -12.85
CA PRO A 75 -0.07 -5.45 -13.15
C PRO A 75 0.20 -6.70 -12.30
N ALA A 76 1.09 -7.56 -12.81
CA ALA A 76 1.48 -8.78 -12.13
C ALA A 76 2.12 -8.46 -10.76
N PRO A 77 1.80 -9.26 -9.70
CA PRO A 77 2.29 -8.99 -8.36
C PRO A 77 3.80 -9.21 -8.23
N VAL A 78 4.54 -8.17 -7.84
CA VAL A 78 5.99 -8.26 -7.59
C VAL A 78 6.24 -8.57 -6.11
N LYS A 79 6.85 -9.73 -5.83
CA LYS A 79 7.19 -10.16 -4.47
C LYS A 79 8.41 -9.42 -3.93
N THR A 80 8.36 -8.97 -2.68
CA THR A 80 9.45 -8.25 -2.01
C THR A 80 9.53 -8.56 -0.51
N HIS A 81 10.77 -8.61 -0.01
CA HIS A 81 11.07 -8.64 1.43
C HIS A 81 11.40 -7.25 2.00
N LEU A 82 11.43 -6.21 1.15
CA LEU A 82 11.83 -4.86 1.52
C LEU A 82 10.69 -4.12 2.24
N ARG A 83 10.39 -4.56 3.46
CA ARG A 83 9.39 -3.92 4.34
C ARG A 83 9.75 -2.49 4.73
N ASN A 84 11.05 -2.18 4.70
CA ASN A 84 11.54 -0.85 5.01
C ASN A 84 11.38 0.12 3.83
N MET A 85 10.93 -0.28 2.63
CA MET A 85 10.76 0.61 1.47
C MET A 85 9.66 1.66 1.68
N ILE A 86 9.91 2.91 1.26
CA ILE A 86 8.90 3.99 1.27
C ILE A 86 8.14 3.92 -0.05
N ILE A 87 6.83 4.12 0.00
CA ILE A 87 6.00 4.21 -1.20
C ILE A 87 6.25 5.56 -1.88
N VAL A 88 6.87 5.48 -3.06
CA VAL A 88 7.16 6.60 -3.96
C VAL A 88 5.99 6.78 -4.93
N PRO A 89 5.66 8.01 -5.38
CA PRO A 89 4.54 8.25 -6.30
C PRO A 89 4.53 7.38 -7.57
N GLU A 90 5.70 7.05 -8.11
CA GLU A 90 5.82 6.17 -9.30
C GLU A 90 5.19 4.78 -9.09
N MET A 91 5.14 4.29 -7.85
CA MET A 91 4.60 2.97 -7.50
C MET A 91 3.07 2.92 -7.45
N ILE A 92 2.38 4.05 -7.61
CA ILE A 92 0.91 4.10 -7.58
C ILE A 92 0.34 3.24 -8.72
N GLY A 93 -0.60 2.37 -8.37
CA GLY A 93 -1.22 1.40 -9.28
C GLY A 93 -0.44 0.10 -9.46
N SER A 94 0.74 -0.05 -8.84
CA SER A 94 1.46 -1.32 -8.82
C SER A 94 0.91 -2.28 -7.75
N VAL A 95 1.06 -3.58 -8.01
CA VAL A 95 0.68 -4.64 -7.07
C VAL A 95 1.96 -5.26 -6.50
N LEU A 96 2.11 -5.23 -5.17
CA LEU A 96 3.26 -5.81 -4.47
C LEU A 96 2.84 -6.96 -3.57
N GLY A 97 3.63 -8.03 -3.56
CA GLY A 97 3.58 -9.03 -2.50
C GLY A 97 4.57 -8.64 -1.40
N VAL A 98 4.11 -8.12 -0.27
CA VAL A 98 4.97 -7.75 0.87
C VAL A 98 5.09 -8.94 1.82
N TYR A 99 6.32 -9.39 2.09
CA TYR A 99 6.55 -10.51 3.00
C TYR A 99 6.25 -10.15 4.46
N ASN A 100 5.39 -10.92 5.12
CA ASN A 100 5.03 -10.69 6.51
C ASN A 100 5.81 -11.53 7.54
N GLY A 101 6.61 -12.49 7.09
CA GLY A 101 7.31 -13.47 7.95
C GLY A 101 6.89 -14.91 7.68
N LYS A 102 5.75 -15.11 7.04
CA LYS A 102 5.21 -16.43 6.66
C LYS A 102 4.73 -16.48 5.20
N ALA A 103 4.06 -15.43 4.75
CA ALA A 103 3.48 -15.34 3.41
C ALA A 103 3.74 -13.97 2.78
N PHE A 104 3.47 -13.86 1.48
CA PHE A 104 3.46 -12.58 0.76
C PHE A 104 2.03 -12.05 0.71
N ASN A 105 1.78 -10.96 1.43
CA ASN A 105 0.50 -10.27 1.39
C ASN A 105 0.44 -9.40 0.15
N GLN A 106 -0.59 -9.59 -0.67
CA GLN A 106 -0.80 -8.78 -1.88
C GLN A 106 -1.38 -7.42 -1.50
N VAL A 107 -0.66 -6.37 -1.85
CA VAL A 107 -1.00 -4.98 -1.59
C VAL A 107 -1.03 -4.23 -2.92
N GLU A 108 -2.20 -3.73 -3.28
CA GLU A 108 -2.38 -2.80 -4.39
C GLU A 108 -2.10 -1.37 -3.88
N ILE A 109 -1.10 -0.71 -4.46
CA ILE A 109 -0.69 0.62 -3.99
C ILE A 109 -1.68 1.66 -4.48
N LYS A 110 -2.39 2.24 -3.53
CA LYS A 110 -3.31 3.36 -3.76
C LYS A 110 -2.61 4.70 -3.49
N PRO A 111 -3.11 5.82 -4.06
CA PRO A 111 -2.57 7.15 -3.81
C PRO A 111 -2.49 7.51 -2.32
N GLU A 112 -3.44 7.06 -1.49
CA GLU A 112 -3.46 7.37 -0.06
C GLU A 112 -2.29 6.75 0.72
N MET A 113 -1.58 5.79 0.13
CA MET A 113 -0.47 5.08 0.76
C MET A 113 0.88 5.79 0.55
N VAL A 114 0.92 6.88 -0.24
CA VAL A 114 2.16 7.60 -0.55
C VAL A 114 2.83 8.13 0.71
N GLY A 115 4.14 7.92 0.83
CA GLY A 115 4.94 8.34 1.98
C GLY A 115 4.94 7.35 3.16
N HIS A 116 4.09 6.34 3.16
CA HIS A 116 4.13 5.25 4.15
C HIS A 116 5.19 4.20 3.81
N TYR A 117 5.54 3.37 4.79
CA TYR A 117 6.41 2.21 4.58
C TYR A 117 5.62 0.97 4.14
N LEU A 118 6.16 0.19 3.20
CA LEU A 118 5.51 -1.06 2.75
C LEU A 118 5.18 -2.01 3.90
N GLY A 119 6.04 -2.05 4.92
CA GLY A 119 5.85 -2.89 6.10
C GLY A 119 4.63 -2.55 6.95
N GLU A 120 4.03 -1.37 6.79
CA GLU A 120 2.80 -0.96 7.49
C GLU A 120 1.56 -1.68 6.95
N PHE A 121 1.59 -2.09 5.69
CA PHE A 121 0.47 -2.74 5.00
C PHE A 121 0.48 -4.27 5.12
N ALA A 122 1.49 -4.85 5.78
CA ALA A 122 1.64 -6.28 5.98
C ALA A 122 1.77 -6.61 7.47
N ILE A 123 0.67 -7.03 8.09
CA ILE A 123 0.65 -7.38 9.52
C ILE A 123 1.55 -8.60 9.76
N THR A 124 2.52 -8.46 10.67
CA THR A 124 3.49 -9.50 11.06
C THR A 124 2.91 -10.60 11.93
N TYR A 125 1.89 -10.25 12.70
CA TYR A 125 1.29 -11.11 13.71
C TYR A 125 -0.16 -11.42 13.35
N THR A 126 -0.70 -12.46 13.96
CA THR A 126 -2.14 -12.74 13.95
C THR A 126 -2.78 -11.99 15.12
N PRO A 127 -3.72 -11.05 14.90
CA PRO A 127 -4.39 -10.36 15.99
C PRO A 127 -5.07 -11.35 16.94
N THR A 128 -4.64 -11.36 18.20
CA THR A 128 -5.24 -12.22 19.23
C THR A 128 -6.61 -11.67 19.60
N ARG A 129 -7.65 -12.46 19.38
CA ARG A 129 -8.98 -12.16 19.89
C ARG A 129 -9.21 -12.98 21.14
N HIS A 130 -9.46 -12.32 22.27
CA HIS A 130 -9.90 -12.99 23.48
C HIS A 130 -11.35 -13.43 23.29
N GLY A 131 -11.55 -14.72 23.03
CA GLY A 131 -12.86 -15.36 22.96
C GLY A 131 -13.02 -16.37 24.10
N ARG A 132 -14.18 -17.03 24.15
CA ARG A 132 -14.29 -18.26 24.93
C ARG A 132 -13.22 -19.24 24.44
N PRO A 133 -12.51 -19.93 25.34
CA PRO A 133 -11.58 -20.98 24.95
C PRO A 133 -12.27 -21.96 24.01
N GLY A 134 -11.83 -22.03 22.74
CA GLY A 134 -12.18 -23.14 21.88
C GLY A 134 -11.58 -24.43 22.46
N ILE A 135 -12.13 -25.58 22.10
CA ILE A 135 -11.51 -26.88 22.41
C ILE A 135 -10.09 -26.87 21.83
N GLY A 136 -9.07 -27.01 22.69
CA GLY A 136 -7.64 -26.91 22.32
C GLY A 136 -7.03 -25.50 22.32
N GLY A 137 -7.78 -24.47 22.74
CA GLY A 137 -7.34 -23.06 22.70
C GLY A 137 -6.50 -22.60 23.90
N THR A 138 -6.63 -23.23 25.08
CA THR A 138 -5.79 -22.95 26.25
C THR A 138 -4.58 -23.88 26.27
N ASN A 139 -3.42 -23.40 26.74
CA ASN A 139 -2.24 -24.26 26.92
C ASN A 139 -2.52 -25.45 27.86
N THR A 140 -3.48 -25.32 28.78
CA THR A 140 -3.96 -26.39 29.65
C THR A 140 -4.82 -27.43 28.93
N ALA A 141 -5.55 -27.05 27.87
CA ALA A 141 -6.37 -27.98 27.08
C ALA A 141 -5.58 -28.76 26.02
N ARG A 142 -4.31 -28.41 25.76
CA ARG A 142 -3.45 -29.12 24.79
C ARG A 142 -3.12 -30.55 25.21
N PHE A 143 -3.17 -30.85 26.50
CA PHE A 143 -2.82 -32.14 27.08
C PHE A 143 -4.03 -32.93 27.58
N ILE A 144 -5.25 -32.50 27.27
CA ILE A 144 -6.44 -33.28 27.61
C ILE A 144 -6.59 -34.36 26.53
N PRO A 145 -6.46 -35.66 26.88
CA PRO A 145 -6.68 -36.72 25.92
C PRO A 145 -8.15 -36.72 25.49
N LEU A 146 -8.39 -36.61 24.18
CA LEU A 146 -9.72 -36.80 23.60
C LEU A 146 -10.04 -38.29 23.70
N LYS A 147 -11.22 -38.60 24.27
CA LYS A 147 -11.73 -39.96 24.39
C LYS A 147 -12.45 -40.37 23.11
#